data_AF-A0A6L7TQU3-F1
#
_entry.id   AF-A0A6L7TQU3-F1
#
_cell.length_a   1.000
_cell.length_b   1.000
_cell.length_c   1.000
_cell.angle_alpha   90.00
_cell.angle_beta   90.00
_cell.angle_gamma   90.00
#
_symmetry.space_group_name_H-M   'P 1'
#
loop_
_entity.id
_entity.type
_entity.pdbx_description
1 polymer ?
#
loop_
_entity_poly.entity_id
_entity_poly.type
_entity_poly.pdbx_seq_one_letter_code
_entity_poly.pdbx_strand_id
1 'polypeptide(L)'
;MPARTGQEYINGLKDRPREVWLNGERVKDVTTHPGLRNGVRSVAALYDMQHGPALREEMTFASPTTGEPVGLSFLIPRTIDDLVRRREMMTRWAWASCGMMGRSPDFMNSIFSAWAGSAGYFAQNRPEFKQNMLNYHEFIRENDVTLTHALVNLQRRRNAGPTDILSEDVALTMVKETDAGIVVRGSRTLATLGPISDEIAIYPVASHRLDEQAQRQTFSFSIPCDTPGVKFLCRESFDFGRSHFNHPLGSRFEEMDSVVFFDNVLVPWERVFLLGDVELGNGYAAGTQSDAHTGHQILNRCLVKTEFILGLADLIVDTLGSGSIPHVQEQVAELITNRDVLRACVRAAEADATMNQYGMMSPDVNAIRAGRTIFGRSMYPRMVEIIQLLGTGGLMALPAEADFESGIGPEIEQYFATDSTDARDRAKLFHLAWDVSCSAFSGRQVLYERMFGGNPVRNSITLFQNYDKAPFKQKVREFLADEDWP
;
A
#
# COMPACT_ATOMS: atom_id res chain seq x y z
N MET A 1 18.85 15.66 11.64
CA MET A 1 18.20 15.04 10.47
C MET A 1 16.72 14.81 10.78
N PRO A 2 15.81 15.46 10.06
CA PRO A 2 14.37 15.25 10.19
C PRO A 2 13.87 13.85 9.79
N ALA A 3 14.59 13.15 8.90
CA ALA A 3 14.34 11.72 8.65
C ALA A 3 14.52 10.93 9.96
N ARG A 4 13.45 10.27 10.43
CA ARG A 4 13.43 9.61 11.74
C ARG A 4 14.25 8.34 11.74
N THR A 5 14.77 7.98 12.91
CA THR A 5 15.24 6.63 13.23
C THR A 5 14.06 5.74 13.64
N GLY A 6 14.24 4.43 13.61
CA GLY A 6 13.25 3.47 14.07
C GLY A 6 12.92 3.65 15.57
N GLN A 7 13.92 4.01 16.38
CA GLN A 7 13.71 4.26 17.81
C GLN A 7 12.89 5.53 18.08
N GLU A 8 13.10 6.60 17.31
CA GLU A 8 12.27 7.82 17.41
C GLU A 8 10.81 7.55 17.03
N TYR A 9 10.57 6.75 15.98
CA TYR A 9 9.23 6.28 15.64
C TYR A 9 8.58 5.48 16.78
N ILE A 10 9.28 4.49 17.35
CA ILE A 10 8.78 3.69 18.48
C ILE A 10 8.46 4.56 19.69
N ASN A 11 9.36 5.50 20.05
CA ASN A 11 9.14 6.43 21.15
C ASN A 11 7.91 7.32 20.89
N GLY A 12 7.77 7.84 19.66
CA GLY A 12 6.60 8.63 19.27
C GLY A 12 5.28 7.87 19.43
N LEU A 13 5.23 6.57 19.11
CA LEU A 13 4.06 5.74 19.36
C LEU A 13 3.74 5.59 20.86
N LYS A 14 4.77 5.43 21.68
CA LYS A 14 4.66 5.22 23.13
C LYS A 14 4.23 6.48 23.87
N ASP A 15 4.79 7.63 23.48
CA ASP A 15 4.52 8.93 24.11
C ASP A 15 3.13 9.47 23.75
N ARG A 16 2.53 8.95 22.69
CA ARG A 16 1.23 9.37 22.15
C ARG A 16 0.25 8.19 22.11
N PRO A 17 -0.25 7.72 23.26
CA PRO A 17 -1.10 6.55 23.32
C PRO A 17 -2.43 6.81 22.59
N ARG A 18 -2.75 5.95 21.63
CA ARG A 18 -4.03 5.95 20.90
C ARG A 18 -4.99 4.90 21.45
N GLU A 19 -6.29 5.08 21.22
CA GLU A 19 -7.29 4.11 21.64
C GLU A 19 -7.43 3.00 20.59
N VAL A 20 -6.86 1.83 20.90
CA VAL A 20 -6.88 0.64 20.04
C VAL A 20 -7.54 -0.52 20.78
N TRP A 21 -8.43 -1.23 20.08
CA TRP A 21 -9.16 -2.39 20.57
C TRP A 21 -8.84 -3.61 19.72
N LEU A 22 -8.48 -4.72 20.37
CA LEU A 22 -8.17 -5.99 19.73
C LEU A 22 -8.64 -7.13 20.63
N ASN A 23 -9.35 -8.12 20.07
CA ASN A 23 -9.87 -9.28 20.79
C ASN A 23 -10.72 -8.94 22.04
N GLY A 24 -11.50 -7.85 21.97
CA GLY A 24 -12.36 -7.41 23.07
C GLY A 24 -11.64 -6.60 24.15
N GLU A 25 -10.33 -6.38 24.03
CA GLU A 25 -9.53 -5.66 25.02
C GLU A 25 -8.93 -4.38 24.43
N ARG A 26 -8.75 -3.38 25.30
CA ARG A 26 -8.01 -2.16 24.95
C ARG A 26 -6.51 -2.44 25.02
N VAL A 27 -5.81 -2.21 23.92
CA VAL A 27 -4.35 -2.32 23.83
C VAL A 27 -3.73 -1.17 24.63
N LYS A 28 -2.90 -1.51 25.62
CA LYS A 28 -2.21 -0.53 26.48
C LYS A 28 -1.03 0.15 25.77
N ASP A 29 -0.28 -0.63 24.99
CA ASP A 29 0.91 -0.19 24.28
C ASP A 29 1.06 -0.99 22.98
N VAL A 30 0.93 -0.30 21.85
CA VAL A 30 0.99 -0.90 20.51
C VAL A 30 2.40 -1.36 20.15
N THR A 31 3.43 -0.83 20.80
CA THR A 31 4.84 -1.16 20.54
C THR A 31 5.26 -2.50 21.14
N THR A 32 4.54 -2.95 22.17
CA THR A 32 4.84 -4.20 22.90
C THR A 32 3.74 -5.26 22.76
N HIS A 33 2.54 -4.88 22.32
CA HIS A 33 1.43 -5.82 22.12
C HIS A 33 1.82 -6.96 21.15
N PRO A 34 1.65 -8.24 21.53
CA PRO A 34 2.14 -9.38 20.73
C PRO A 34 1.69 -9.37 19.26
N GLY A 35 0.42 -9.03 19.00
CA GLY A 35 -0.13 -9.00 17.64
C GLY A 35 0.15 -7.73 16.82
N LEU A 36 0.95 -6.78 17.33
CA LEU A 36 1.26 -5.50 16.66
C LEU A 36 2.77 -5.17 16.67
N ARG A 37 3.52 -5.60 17.69
CA ARG A 37 4.92 -5.21 17.93
C ARG A 37 5.85 -5.49 16.76
N ASN A 38 5.62 -6.56 15.99
CA ASN A 38 6.48 -6.89 14.86
C ASN A 38 6.17 -6.01 13.64
N GLY A 39 4.91 -5.62 13.44
CA GLY A 39 4.56 -4.58 12.46
C GLY A 39 5.23 -3.24 12.79
N VAL A 40 5.25 -2.84 14.07
CA VAL A 40 5.99 -1.67 14.55
C VAL A 40 7.49 -1.79 14.24
N ARG A 41 8.11 -2.94 14.56
CA ARG A 41 9.53 -3.19 14.27
C ARG A 41 9.85 -3.16 12.78
N SER A 42 8.95 -3.66 11.94
CA SER A 42 9.12 -3.62 10.48
C SER A 42 9.09 -2.19 9.95
N VAL A 43 8.17 -1.35 10.42
CA VAL A 43 8.18 0.09 10.07
C VAL A 43 9.44 0.78 10.61
N ALA A 44 9.83 0.50 11.85
CA ALA A 44 11.04 1.04 12.47
C ALA A 44 12.31 0.71 11.65
N ALA A 45 12.43 -0.52 11.15
CA ALA A 45 13.54 -0.93 10.30
C ALA A 45 13.61 -0.13 8.98
N LEU A 46 12.46 0.25 8.38
CA LEU A 46 12.45 1.11 7.19
C LEU A 46 13.03 2.50 7.48
N TYR A 47 12.72 3.06 8.66
CA TYR A 47 13.29 4.32 9.12
C TYR A 47 14.81 4.21 9.32
N ASP A 48 15.29 3.16 9.99
CA ASP A 48 16.72 2.94 10.21
C ASP A 48 17.51 2.79 8.90
N MET A 49 16.90 2.24 7.83
CA MET A 49 17.53 2.18 6.51
C MET A 49 17.90 3.56 5.94
N GLN A 50 17.17 4.62 6.30
CA GLN A 50 17.48 5.98 5.83
C GLN A 50 18.79 6.53 6.43
N HIS A 51 19.22 5.97 7.57
CA HIS A 51 20.44 6.36 8.29
C HIS A 51 21.65 5.50 7.92
N GLY A 52 21.43 4.39 7.21
CA GLY A 52 22.50 3.50 6.75
C GLY A 52 23.51 4.25 5.87
N PRO A 53 24.81 4.31 6.21
CA PRO A 53 25.79 5.10 5.46
C PRO A 53 25.88 4.73 3.98
N ALA A 54 25.66 3.46 3.64
CA ALA A 54 25.69 2.96 2.27
C ALA A 54 24.45 3.34 1.44
N LEU A 55 23.33 3.71 2.08
CA LEU A 55 22.05 3.96 1.42
C LEU A 55 21.56 5.41 1.60
N ARG A 56 22.14 6.19 2.51
CA ARG A 56 21.64 7.52 2.89
C ARG A 56 21.36 8.45 1.69
N GLU A 57 22.26 8.47 0.70
CA GLU A 57 22.09 9.28 -0.51
C GLU A 57 20.97 8.78 -1.43
N GLU A 58 20.71 7.47 -1.45
CA GLU A 58 19.58 6.87 -2.16
C GLU A 58 18.26 7.05 -1.40
N MET A 59 18.30 7.14 -0.07
CA MET A 59 17.10 7.16 0.78
C MET A 59 16.61 8.57 1.13
N THR A 60 17.43 9.60 0.96
CA THR A 60 17.12 10.97 1.43
C THR A 60 17.50 12.05 0.42
N PHE A 61 16.96 13.26 0.61
CA PHE A 61 17.37 14.47 -0.09
C PHE A 61 17.40 15.66 0.87
N ALA A 62 18.09 16.74 0.50
CA ALA A 62 18.12 17.95 1.31
C ALA A 62 16.72 18.61 1.37
N SER A 63 16.23 18.88 2.58
CA SER A 63 15.00 19.63 2.79
C SER A 63 15.07 20.99 2.09
N PRO A 64 14.03 21.36 1.33
CA PRO A 64 13.90 22.72 0.79
C PRO A 64 13.82 23.81 1.86
N THR A 65 13.38 23.47 3.09
CA THR A 65 13.17 24.43 4.18
C THR A 65 14.41 24.53 5.07
N THR A 66 15.00 23.39 5.45
CA THR A 66 16.05 23.33 6.48
C THR A 66 17.43 22.97 5.93
N GLY A 67 17.53 22.45 4.71
CA GLY A 67 18.75 21.85 4.14
C GLY A 67 19.14 20.51 4.77
N GLU A 68 18.54 20.14 5.91
CA GLU A 68 18.77 18.86 6.56
C GLU A 68 18.15 17.71 5.73
N PRO A 69 18.67 16.47 5.82
CA PRO A 69 18.14 15.39 5.00
C PRO A 69 16.77 14.88 5.46
N VAL A 70 15.87 14.68 4.50
CA VAL A 70 14.50 14.17 4.67
C VAL A 70 14.27 12.99 3.73
N GLY A 71 13.32 12.10 4.04
CA GLY A 71 13.05 10.90 3.25
C GLY A 71 12.70 11.19 1.79
N LEU A 72 13.36 10.50 0.83
CA LEU A 72 13.20 10.73 -0.61
C LEU A 72 11.78 10.47 -1.12
N SER A 73 10.97 9.67 -0.42
CA SER A 73 9.56 9.49 -0.74
C SER A 73 8.74 10.78 -0.70
N PHE A 74 9.20 11.82 0.02
CA PHE A 74 8.56 13.14 0.05
C PHE A 74 8.93 14.04 -1.14
N LEU A 75 9.85 13.61 -2.01
CA LEU A 75 10.25 14.40 -3.18
C LEU A 75 9.04 14.69 -4.09
N ILE A 76 8.88 15.96 -4.44
CA ILE A 76 7.93 16.44 -5.46
C ILE A 76 8.68 16.43 -6.80
N PRO A 77 8.42 15.48 -7.71
CA PRO A 77 9.24 15.31 -8.91
C PRO A 77 9.11 16.48 -9.88
N ARG A 78 10.23 16.94 -10.44
CA ARG A 78 10.28 17.95 -11.51
C ARG A 78 10.87 17.39 -12.81
N THR A 79 11.55 16.26 -12.74
CA THR A 79 12.15 15.57 -13.89
C THR A 79 11.79 14.08 -13.88
N ILE A 80 12.05 13.39 -14.99
CA ILE A 80 11.93 11.93 -15.05
C ILE A 80 12.93 11.29 -14.06
N ASP A 81 14.14 11.83 -13.96
CA ASP A 81 15.15 11.35 -13.02
C ASP A 81 14.68 11.43 -11.57
N ASP A 82 13.90 12.45 -11.19
CA ASP A 82 13.29 12.50 -9.85
C ASP A 82 12.30 11.35 -9.61
N LEU A 83 11.51 10.98 -10.63
CA LEU A 83 10.62 9.81 -10.54
C LEU A 83 11.43 8.52 -10.37
N VAL A 84 12.50 8.35 -11.15
CA VAL A 84 13.38 7.17 -11.10
C VAL A 84 14.05 7.07 -9.73
N ARG A 85 14.66 8.15 -9.24
CA ARG A 85 15.31 8.20 -7.92
C ARG A 85 14.33 7.84 -6.81
N ARG A 86 13.12 8.40 -6.86
CA ARG A 86 12.08 8.09 -5.89
C ARG A 86 11.63 6.63 -5.97
N ARG A 87 11.48 6.06 -7.18
CA ARG A 87 11.20 4.62 -7.37
C ARG A 87 12.30 3.75 -6.77
N GLU A 88 13.56 4.09 -6.97
CA GLU A 88 14.69 3.29 -6.47
C GLU A 88 14.70 3.22 -4.94
N MET A 89 14.47 4.35 -4.27
CA MET A 89 14.26 4.39 -2.82
C MET A 89 13.09 3.51 -2.38
N MET A 90 11.93 3.63 -3.04
CA MET A 90 10.75 2.80 -2.75
C MET A 90 11.03 1.30 -3.00
N THR A 91 11.89 0.98 -3.97
CA THR A 91 12.34 -0.38 -4.26
C THR A 91 13.14 -0.96 -3.10
N ARG A 92 14.01 -0.16 -2.46
CA ARG A 92 14.76 -0.58 -1.25
C ARG A 92 13.80 -0.96 -0.11
N TRP A 93 12.83 -0.11 0.18
CA TRP A 93 11.82 -0.39 1.21
C TRP A 93 10.91 -1.57 0.86
N ALA A 94 10.50 -1.70 -0.40
CA ALA A 94 9.71 -2.84 -0.84
C ALA A 94 10.48 -4.16 -0.64
N TRP A 95 11.77 -4.22 -0.98
CA TRP A 95 12.59 -5.44 -0.79
C TRP A 95 12.80 -5.79 0.68
N ALA A 96 12.87 -4.81 1.59
CA ALA A 96 12.97 -5.05 3.02
C ALA A 96 11.77 -5.84 3.60
N SER A 97 10.63 -5.81 2.90
CA SER A 97 9.43 -6.60 3.24
C SER A 97 9.03 -7.61 2.18
N CYS A 98 9.91 -7.90 1.20
CA CYS A 98 9.59 -8.78 0.07
C CYS A 98 8.33 -8.35 -0.72
N GLY A 99 8.02 -7.06 -0.74
CA GLY A 99 6.81 -6.47 -1.34
C GLY A 99 5.51 -6.77 -0.57
N MET A 100 5.60 -7.32 0.64
CA MET A 100 4.44 -7.75 1.44
C MET A 100 3.78 -6.61 2.23
N MET A 101 4.54 -5.57 2.59
CA MET A 101 3.97 -4.36 3.17
C MET A 101 3.49 -3.44 2.06
N GLY A 102 2.17 -3.22 1.98
CA GLY A 102 1.56 -2.37 0.96
C GLY A 102 1.23 -0.95 1.42
N ARG A 103 1.46 -0.63 2.70
CA ARG A 103 1.16 0.65 3.33
C ARG A 103 2.38 1.24 4.04
N SER A 104 3.59 0.79 3.72
CA SER A 104 4.82 1.43 4.17
C SER A 104 4.77 2.97 3.98
N PRO A 105 5.48 3.76 4.80
CA PRO A 105 5.29 5.22 4.87
C PRO A 105 5.35 5.94 3.50
N ASP A 106 6.16 5.45 2.57
CA ASP A 106 6.33 5.98 1.21
C ASP A 106 5.03 6.03 0.41
N PHE A 107 4.07 5.16 0.73
CA PHE A 107 2.74 5.16 0.12
C PHE A 107 2.01 6.48 0.35
N MET A 108 1.86 6.91 1.61
CA MET A 108 1.16 8.15 1.95
C MET A 108 2.03 9.38 1.63
N ASN A 109 3.35 9.27 1.74
CA ASN A 109 4.26 10.34 1.37
C ASN A 109 4.08 10.72 -0.11
N SER A 110 3.93 9.72 -0.99
CA SER A 110 3.67 9.94 -2.43
C SER A 110 2.37 10.70 -2.69
N ILE A 111 1.32 10.45 -1.90
CA ILE A 111 0.03 11.13 -2.00
C ILE A 111 0.19 12.60 -1.66
N PHE A 112 0.71 12.88 -0.47
CA PHE A 112 0.81 14.25 0.02
C PHE A 112 1.83 15.07 -0.75
N SER A 113 2.89 14.45 -1.28
CA SER A 113 3.79 15.12 -2.22
C SER A 113 3.10 15.50 -3.53
N ALA A 114 2.24 14.63 -4.06
CA ALA A 114 1.45 14.97 -5.26
C ALA A 114 0.43 16.10 -4.98
N TRP A 115 -0.17 16.10 -3.80
CA TRP A 115 -1.09 17.16 -3.37
C TRP A 115 -0.38 18.49 -3.14
N ALA A 116 0.79 18.50 -2.49
CA ALA A 116 1.60 19.69 -2.32
C ALA A 116 2.12 20.22 -3.67
N GLY A 117 2.60 19.32 -4.54
CA GLY A 117 3.01 19.66 -5.92
C GLY A 117 1.87 20.21 -6.77
N SER A 118 0.62 19.91 -6.40
CA SER A 118 -0.61 20.37 -7.05
C SER A 118 -1.46 21.26 -6.15
N ALA A 119 -0.87 21.98 -5.19
CA ALA A 119 -1.63 22.63 -4.12
C ALA A 119 -2.61 23.71 -4.63
N GLY A 120 -2.42 24.22 -5.85
CA GLY A 120 -3.37 25.09 -6.53
C GLY A 120 -4.75 24.46 -6.75
N TYR A 121 -4.85 23.12 -6.72
CA TYR A 121 -6.13 22.41 -6.74
C TYR A 121 -7.02 22.78 -5.54
N PHE A 122 -6.46 22.79 -4.33
CA PHE A 122 -7.22 23.01 -3.11
C PHE A 122 -7.71 24.45 -2.95
N ALA A 123 -7.02 25.42 -3.57
CA ALA A 123 -7.45 26.82 -3.60
C ALA A 123 -8.79 27.04 -4.33
N GLN A 124 -9.21 26.10 -5.19
CA GLN A 124 -10.51 26.15 -5.88
C GLN A 124 -11.68 25.96 -4.92
N ASN A 125 -11.48 25.24 -3.81
CA ASN A 125 -12.51 25.04 -2.79
C ASN A 125 -12.54 26.21 -1.80
N ARG A 126 -11.42 26.47 -1.11
CA ARG A 126 -11.21 27.67 -0.30
C ARG A 126 -9.74 28.13 -0.42
N PRO A 127 -9.45 29.44 -0.53
CA PRO A 127 -8.08 29.94 -0.76
C PRO A 127 -7.05 29.44 0.25
N GLU A 128 -7.42 29.36 1.53
CA GLU A 128 -6.56 28.94 2.64
C GLU A 128 -6.15 27.46 2.56
N PHE A 129 -6.94 26.60 1.91
CA PHE A 129 -6.67 25.16 1.86
C PHE A 129 -5.41 24.81 1.06
N LYS A 130 -5.01 25.68 0.11
CA LYS A 130 -3.69 25.57 -0.52
C LYS A 130 -2.57 25.70 0.51
N GLN A 131 -2.65 26.69 1.40
CA GLN A 131 -1.61 26.90 2.40
C GLN A 131 -1.62 25.78 3.45
N ASN A 132 -2.80 25.31 3.85
CA ASN A 132 -2.93 24.16 4.75
C ASN A 132 -2.23 22.92 4.19
N MET A 133 -2.44 22.61 2.90
CA MET A 133 -1.78 21.48 2.24
C MET A 133 -0.25 21.61 2.23
N LEU A 134 0.25 22.80 1.87
CA LEU A 134 1.70 23.05 1.83
C LEU A 134 2.32 22.96 3.22
N ASN A 135 1.68 23.57 4.23
CA ASN A 135 2.12 23.51 5.62
C ASN A 135 2.12 22.08 6.16
N TYR A 136 1.07 21.31 5.86
CA TYR A 136 0.98 19.93 6.33
C TYR A 136 2.00 19.02 5.63
N HIS A 137 2.25 19.20 4.33
CA HIS A 137 3.32 18.48 3.61
C HIS A 137 4.69 18.76 4.20
N GLU A 138 4.99 20.03 4.48
CA GLU A 138 6.22 20.41 5.17
C GLU A 138 6.30 19.74 6.55
N PHE A 139 5.24 19.81 7.36
CA PHE A 139 5.20 19.17 8.67
C PHE A 139 5.49 17.67 8.59
N ILE A 140 4.81 16.91 7.72
CA ILE A 140 5.02 15.46 7.63
C ILE A 140 6.40 15.09 7.08
N ARG A 141 6.99 15.93 6.21
CA ARG A 141 8.33 15.74 5.66
C ARG A 141 9.42 16.03 6.71
N GLU A 142 9.30 17.16 7.41
CA GLU A 142 10.24 17.58 8.46
C GLU A 142 10.07 16.81 9.77
N ASN A 143 9.07 15.94 9.85
CA ASN A 143 8.90 15.06 10.99
C ASN A 143 8.81 13.59 10.56
N ASP A 144 9.04 13.26 9.30
CA ASP A 144 9.01 11.90 8.74
C ASP A 144 7.86 11.02 9.25
N VAL A 145 6.65 11.59 9.23
CA VAL A 145 5.44 11.07 9.89
C VAL A 145 4.98 9.76 9.26
N THR A 146 4.75 8.72 10.07
CA THR A 146 4.03 7.52 9.58
C THR A 146 2.55 7.84 9.47
N LEU A 147 2.04 7.97 8.25
CA LEU A 147 0.66 8.33 7.97
C LEU A 147 -0.15 7.12 7.46
N THR A 148 -1.34 6.90 8.00
CA THR A 148 -2.35 6.00 7.43
C THR A 148 -3.47 6.79 6.75
N HIS A 149 -4.44 6.10 6.15
CA HIS A 149 -5.69 6.67 5.69
C HIS A 149 -6.88 5.77 6.01
N ALA A 150 -8.09 6.33 6.03
CA ALA A 150 -9.33 5.56 6.03
C ALA A 150 -10.36 6.16 5.09
N LEU A 151 -10.67 5.44 4.01
CA LEU A 151 -11.39 6.01 2.85
C LEU A 151 -12.79 5.44 2.67
N VAL A 152 -13.01 4.19 3.00
CA VAL A 152 -14.28 3.52 2.69
C VAL A 152 -15.27 3.76 3.82
N ASN A 153 -16.45 4.26 3.48
CA ASN A 153 -17.55 4.38 4.43
C ASN A 153 -18.12 3.00 4.72
N LEU A 154 -18.42 2.71 6.00
CA LEU A 154 -19.30 1.60 6.32
C LEU A 154 -20.69 1.89 5.73
N GLN A 155 -21.25 0.92 5.03
CA GLN A 155 -22.59 0.99 4.44
C GLN A 155 -23.51 0.01 5.16
N ARG A 156 -24.71 0.46 5.57
CA ARG A 156 -25.74 -0.44 6.12
C ARG A 156 -26.21 -1.47 5.10
N ARG A 157 -26.24 -1.08 3.83
CA ARG A 157 -26.59 -1.91 2.68
C ARG A 157 -25.75 -1.47 1.50
N ARG A 158 -25.27 -2.44 0.72
CA ARG A 158 -24.62 -2.17 -0.55
C ARG A 158 -25.68 -1.85 -1.60
N ASN A 159 -25.40 -0.87 -2.44
CA ASN A 159 -26.21 -0.53 -3.60
C ASN A 159 -25.51 -0.99 -4.89
N ALA A 160 -26.29 -1.16 -5.96
CA ALA A 160 -25.78 -1.52 -7.28
C ALA A 160 -25.23 -0.32 -8.07
N GLY A 161 -25.47 0.91 -7.58
CA GLY A 161 -25.11 2.15 -8.25
C GLY A 161 -23.61 2.45 -8.28
N PRO A 162 -23.17 3.37 -9.15
CA PRO A 162 -21.79 3.84 -9.23
C PRO A 162 -21.40 4.79 -8.09
N THR A 163 -22.40 5.41 -7.44
CA THR A 163 -22.25 6.26 -6.27
C THR A 163 -22.68 5.53 -5.01
N ASP A 164 -22.01 5.80 -3.90
CA ASP A 164 -22.38 5.24 -2.61
C ASP A 164 -23.54 6.03 -2.00
N ILE A 165 -24.60 5.35 -1.55
CA ILE A 165 -25.67 5.98 -0.76
C ILE A 165 -25.29 5.85 0.72
N LEU A 166 -24.93 6.98 1.33
CA LEU A 166 -24.43 7.02 2.70
C LEU A 166 -25.56 7.28 3.70
N SER A 167 -25.48 6.61 4.84
CA SER A 167 -26.34 6.86 6.00
C SER A 167 -25.49 7.53 7.07
N GLU A 168 -25.97 8.66 7.59
CA GLU A 168 -25.30 9.42 8.65
C GLU A 168 -25.19 8.66 9.96
N ASP A 169 -25.97 7.59 10.12
CA ASP A 169 -25.89 6.70 11.26
C ASP A 169 -24.58 5.89 11.30
N VAL A 170 -23.86 5.81 10.17
CA VAL A 170 -22.71 4.92 10.01
C VAL A 170 -21.53 5.62 9.32
N ALA A 171 -21.77 6.34 8.23
CA ALA A 171 -20.74 7.03 7.48
C ALA A 171 -20.15 8.19 8.29
N LEU A 172 -18.84 8.40 8.15
CA LEU A 172 -18.20 9.57 8.77
C LEU A 172 -18.76 10.85 8.15
N THR A 173 -19.34 11.69 8.99
CA THR A 173 -20.11 12.87 8.59
C THR A 173 -19.64 14.08 9.40
N MET A 174 -19.52 15.24 8.74
CA MET A 174 -19.35 16.53 9.41
C MET A 174 -20.68 16.92 10.04
N VAL A 175 -20.68 17.05 11.37
CA VAL A 175 -21.89 17.34 12.16
C VAL A 175 -21.99 18.81 12.56
N LYS A 176 -20.87 19.55 12.53
CA LYS A 176 -20.81 20.96 12.91
C LYS A 176 -19.56 21.65 12.36
N GLU A 177 -19.71 22.90 11.93
CA GLU A 177 -18.60 23.84 11.77
C GLU A 177 -18.52 24.78 12.98
N THR A 178 -17.31 25.10 13.42
CA THR A 178 -17.03 25.97 14.58
C THR A 178 -15.89 26.92 14.23
N ASP A 179 -15.69 27.96 15.05
CA ASP A 179 -14.56 28.87 14.89
C ASP A 179 -13.20 28.15 14.99
N ALA A 180 -13.13 27.04 15.71
CA ALA A 180 -11.92 26.24 15.89
C ALA A 180 -11.67 25.21 14.78
N GLY A 181 -12.68 24.87 13.97
CA GLY A 181 -12.59 23.79 12.98
C GLY A 181 -13.92 23.08 12.74
N ILE A 182 -13.85 21.89 12.12
CA ILE A 182 -15.02 21.04 11.88
C ILE A 182 -15.11 19.91 12.92
N VAL A 183 -16.33 19.50 13.27
CA VAL A 183 -16.57 18.35 14.13
C VAL A 183 -17.12 17.21 13.28
N VAL A 184 -16.50 16.03 13.37
CA VAL A 184 -16.88 14.83 12.62
C VAL A 184 -17.32 13.70 13.53
N ARG A 185 -18.30 12.92 13.07
CA ARG A 185 -18.81 11.74 13.78
C ARG A 185 -19.16 10.63 12.81
N GLY A 186 -18.86 9.39 13.20
CA GLY A 186 -19.19 8.19 12.42
C GLY A 186 -17.99 7.26 12.30
N SER A 187 -17.87 6.56 11.17
CA SER A 187 -16.84 5.54 10.99
C SER A 187 -16.28 5.46 9.57
N ARG A 188 -15.09 4.88 9.45
CA ARG A 188 -14.47 4.43 8.19
C ARG A 188 -13.91 3.04 8.37
N THR A 189 -13.93 2.23 7.32
CA THR A 189 -13.30 0.91 7.32
C THR A 189 -11.90 0.93 6.76
N LEU A 190 -11.11 -0.06 7.18
CA LEU A 190 -9.84 -0.46 6.57
C LEU A 190 -8.75 0.63 6.66
N ALA A 191 -8.55 1.17 7.86
CA ALA A 191 -7.33 1.89 8.21
C ALA A 191 -6.19 0.87 8.42
N THR A 192 -5.62 0.39 7.31
CA THR A 192 -4.43 -0.48 7.33
C THR A 192 -3.24 0.29 7.93
N LEU A 193 -2.50 -0.32 8.87
CA LEU A 193 -1.49 0.31 9.75
C LEU A 193 -2.02 1.33 10.76
N GLY A 194 -3.33 1.62 10.80
CA GLY A 194 -3.89 2.67 11.66
C GLY A 194 -3.46 2.60 13.13
N PRO A 195 -3.51 1.43 13.79
CA PRO A 195 -3.07 1.28 15.19
C PRO A 195 -1.60 1.64 15.44
N ILE A 196 -0.76 1.65 14.40
CA ILE A 196 0.69 1.90 14.50
C ILE A 196 1.15 3.08 13.63
N SER A 197 0.23 3.97 13.22
CA SER A 197 0.56 5.21 12.50
C SER A 197 0.44 6.44 13.40
N ASP A 198 1.29 7.44 13.19
CA ASP A 198 1.29 8.71 13.92
C ASP A 198 0.02 9.53 13.66
N GLU A 199 -0.35 9.65 12.38
CA GLU A 199 -1.49 10.42 11.91
C GLU A 199 -2.38 9.58 10.99
N ILE A 200 -3.62 10.02 10.81
CA ILE A 200 -4.61 9.46 9.90
C ILE A 200 -5.16 10.54 8.97
N ALA A 201 -5.11 10.27 7.68
CA ALA A 201 -5.73 11.09 6.65
C ALA A 201 -7.12 10.55 6.28
N ILE A 202 -8.09 11.45 6.13
CA ILE A 202 -9.42 11.16 5.62
C ILE A 202 -9.63 12.00 4.38
N TYR A 203 -10.01 11.37 3.28
CA TYR A 203 -10.22 12.05 2.00
C TYR A 203 -11.14 11.21 1.08
N PRO A 204 -11.79 11.81 0.08
CA PRO A 204 -12.63 11.07 -0.86
C PRO A 204 -11.81 10.10 -1.73
N VAL A 205 -12.39 9.01 -2.24
CA VAL A 205 -11.68 8.07 -3.12
C VAL A 205 -12.46 7.81 -4.39
N ALA A 206 -11.76 7.82 -5.53
CA ALA A 206 -12.40 7.70 -6.85
C ALA A 206 -13.21 6.39 -7.05
N SER A 207 -12.86 5.31 -6.32
CA SER A 207 -13.56 4.01 -6.39
C SER A 207 -14.89 3.98 -5.61
N HIS A 208 -15.14 5.00 -4.79
CA HIS A 208 -16.34 5.19 -3.97
C HIS A 208 -16.83 6.63 -4.17
N ARG A 209 -17.31 6.92 -5.38
CA ARG A 209 -17.80 8.24 -5.74
C ARG A 209 -18.96 8.63 -4.83
N LEU A 210 -18.91 9.86 -4.36
CA LEU A 210 -19.95 10.46 -3.55
C LEU A 210 -21.04 11.02 -4.46
N ASP A 211 -22.30 10.87 -4.06
CA ASP A 211 -23.42 11.51 -4.73
C ASP A 211 -23.47 13.03 -4.42
N GLU A 212 -24.19 13.79 -5.25
CA GLU A 212 -24.27 15.27 -5.13
C GLU A 212 -24.83 15.77 -3.79
N GLN A 213 -25.58 14.93 -3.06
CA GLN A 213 -26.16 15.27 -1.77
C GLN A 213 -25.20 14.98 -0.60
N ALA A 214 -24.08 14.30 -0.83
CA ALA A 214 -23.10 13.91 0.18
C ALA A 214 -22.12 15.03 0.59
N GLN A 215 -22.56 16.29 0.58
CA GLN A 215 -21.73 17.46 0.93
C GLN A 215 -21.13 17.32 2.34
N ARG A 216 -21.93 16.84 3.31
CA ARG A 216 -21.49 16.64 4.70
C ARG A 216 -20.52 15.47 4.88
N GLN A 217 -20.39 14.59 3.89
CA GLN A 217 -19.44 13.46 3.87
C GLN A 217 -18.25 13.72 2.93
N THR A 218 -18.25 14.90 2.30
CA THR A 218 -17.20 15.31 1.38
C THR A 218 -16.25 16.27 2.09
N PHE A 219 -15.13 15.74 2.55
CA PHE A 219 -14.07 16.50 3.18
C PHE A 219 -12.74 15.79 3.05
N SER A 220 -11.65 16.55 3.17
CA SER A 220 -10.29 16.04 3.26
C SER A 220 -9.58 16.68 4.46
N PHE A 221 -8.99 15.88 5.34
CA PHE A 221 -8.20 16.36 6.47
C PHE A 221 -7.20 15.30 6.96
N SER A 222 -6.25 15.72 7.80
CA SER A 222 -5.38 14.81 8.54
C SER A 222 -5.30 15.19 10.02
N ILE A 223 -5.37 14.20 10.91
CA ILE A 223 -5.24 14.42 12.34
C ILE A 223 -4.38 13.32 12.99
N PRO A 224 -3.83 13.57 14.18
CA PRO A 224 -3.16 12.53 14.95
C PRO A 224 -4.06 11.35 15.32
N CYS A 225 -3.48 10.14 15.32
CA CYS A 225 -4.19 8.92 15.73
C CYS A 225 -4.54 8.90 17.22
N ASP A 226 -3.88 9.71 18.06
CA ASP A 226 -4.18 9.89 19.48
C ASP A 226 -5.20 11.01 19.76
N THR A 227 -5.81 11.60 18.72
CA THR A 227 -6.84 12.63 18.89
C THR A 227 -8.02 12.08 19.71
N PRO A 228 -8.46 12.77 20.79
CA PRO A 228 -9.60 12.33 21.59
C PRO A 228 -10.85 12.06 20.74
N GLY A 229 -11.47 10.90 20.96
CA GLY A 229 -12.65 10.44 20.20
C GLY A 229 -12.32 9.58 18.98
N VAL A 230 -11.05 9.45 18.58
CA VAL A 230 -10.59 8.49 17.56
C VAL A 230 -10.35 7.13 18.21
N LYS A 231 -10.95 6.07 17.65
CA LYS A 231 -10.83 4.69 18.18
C LYS A 231 -10.61 3.71 17.03
N PHE A 232 -9.64 2.82 17.18
CA PHE A 232 -9.38 1.75 16.22
C PHE A 232 -9.89 0.41 16.75
N LEU A 233 -10.63 -0.31 15.93
CA LEU A 233 -10.99 -1.71 16.14
C LEU A 233 -10.25 -2.58 15.14
N CYS A 234 -9.27 -3.33 15.63
CA CYS A 234 -8.46 -4.25 14.85
C CYS A 234 -9.25 -5.49 14.44
N ARG A 235 -8.93 -6.05 13.27
CA ARG A 235 -9.23 -7.46 12.97
C ARG A 235 -8.37 -8.39 13.84
N GLU A 236 -8.62 -9.69 13.76
CA GLU A 236 -7.69 -10.69 14.31
C GLU A 236 -6.28 -10.49 13.74
N SER A 237 -5.27 -10.58 14.59
CA SER A 237 -3.86 -10.50 14.16
C SER A 237 -3.43 -11.82 13.52
N PHE A 238 -2.68 -11.72 12.42
CA PHE A 238 -2.04 -12.86 11.78
C PHE A 238 -0.58 -13.05 12.21
N ASP A 239 -0.11 -12.21 13.14
CA ASP A 239 1.08 -12.49 13.93
C ASP A 239 0.67 -13.29 15.17
N PHE A 240 0.79 -14.61 15.06
CA PHE A 240 0.43 -15.55 16.13
C PHE A 240 1.52 -15.70 17.20
N GLY A 241 2.55 -14.84 17.21
CA GLY A 241 3.68 -14.95 18.14
C GLY A 241 4.59 -16.15 17.86
N ARG A 242 4.53 -16.68 16.64
CA ARG A 242 5.38 -17.79 16.16
C ARG A 242 6.76 -17.27 15.74
N SER A 243 7.75 -18.16 15.70
CA SER A 243 9.10 -17.79 15.28
C SER A 243 9.17 -17.42 13.79
N HIS A 244 10.19 -16.66 13.42
CA HIS A 244 10.47 -16.31 12.02
C HIS A 244 10.85 -17.52 11.16
N PHE A 245 11.16 -18.68 11.76
CA PHE A 245 11.29 -19.94 11.05
C PHE A 245 9.93 -20.47 10.59
N ASN A 246 8.95 -20.52 11.51
CA ASN A 246 7.65 -21.13 11.25
C ASN A 246 6.68 -20.20 10.49
N HIS A 247 6.76 -18.89 10.72
CA HIS A 247 5.89 -17.89 10.08
C HIS A 247 6.72 -16.70 9.58
N PRO A 248 7.62 -16.90 8.61
CA PRO A 248 8.60 -15.89 8.22
C PRO A 248 7.98 -14.58 7.72
N LEU A 249 6.77 -14.55 7.20
CA LEU A 249 6.15 -13.30 6.72
C LEU A 249 5.16 -12.74 7.74
N GLY A 250 4.20 -13.56 8.19
CA GLY A 250 3.16 -13.13 9.13
C GLY A 250 3.70 -12.62 10.47
N SER A 251 4.81 -13.18 10.96
CA SER A 251 5.46 -12.72 12.20
C SER A 251 6.32 -11.46 12.05
N ARG A 252 6.45 -10.89 10.84
CA ARG A 252 7.24 -9.68 10.57
C ARG A 252 6.41 -8.59 9.93
N PHE A 253 5.74 -8.90 8.83
CA PHE A 253 5.18 -7.93 7.89
C PHE A 253 3.65 -7.83 7.96
N GLU A 254 3.06 -8.21 9.09
CA GLU A 254 1.64 -7.99 9.36
C GLU A 254 1.34 -6.49 9.32
N GLU A 255 0.33 -6.12 8.53
CA GLU A 255 -0.24 -4.77 8.54
C GLU A 255 -1.68 -4.83 9.03
N MET A 256 -1.90 -4.37 10.26
CA MET A 256 -3.20 -4.45 10.90
C MET A 256 -4.25 -3.64 10.15
N ASP A 257 -5.30 -4.31 9.70
CA ASP A 257 -6.46 -3.69 9.07
C ASP A 257 -7.49 -3.37 10.16
N SER A 258 -7.88 -2.10 10.31
CA SER A 258 -8.78 -1.68 11.39
C SER A 258 -9.99 -0.89 10.88
N VAL A 259 -11.10 -0.99 11.61
CA VAL A 259 -12.18 0.00 11.51
C VAL A 259 -11.83 1.15 12.43
N VAL A 260 -12.07 2.39 11.97
CA VAL A 260 -11.86 3.58 12.79
C VAL A 260 -13.20 4.27 13.07
N PHE A 261 -13.40 4.64 14.32
CA PHE A 261 -14.56 5.39 14.80
C PHE A 261 -14.14 6.78 15.22
N PHE A 262 -15.03 7.75 14.97
CA PHE A 262 -14.89 9.14 15.35
C PHE A 262 -16.09 9.52 16.21
N ASP A 263 -15.83 9.82 17.47
CA ASP A 263 -16.83 10.30 18.42
C ASP A 263 -16.68 11.82 18.62
N ASN A 264 -17.41 12.60 17.82
CA ASN A 264 -17.42 14.06 17.85
C ASN A 264 -16.01 14.68 17.88
N VAL A 265 -15.17 14.24 16.95
CA VAL A 265 -13.77 14.65 16.86
C VAL A 265 -13.66 16.03 16.23
N LEU A 266 -12.97 16.95 16.90
CA LEU A 266 -12.62 18.26 16.36
C LEU A 266 -11.41 18.15 15.43
N VAL A 267 -11.55 18.64 14.20
CA VAL A 267 -10.49 18.78 13.21
C VAL A 267 -10.20 20.27 13.05
N PRO A 268 -9.00 20.74 13.45
CA PRO A 268 -8.63 22.16 13.32
C PRO A 268 -8.63 22.64 11.86
N TRP A 269 -8.94 23.92 11.63
CA TRP A 269 -9.01 24.49 10.28
C TRP A 269 -7.71 24.32 9.47
N GLU A 270 -6.55 24.41 10.12
CA GLU A 270 -5.23 24.26 9.49
C GLU A 270 -4.96 22.83 8.99
N ARG A 271 -5.78 21.87 9.41
CA ARG A 271 -5.72 20.46 9.03
C ARG A 271 -6.75 20.06 7.98
N VAL A 272 -7.61 20.99 7.55
CA VAL A 272 -8.63 20.78 6.51
C VAL A 272 -8.08 21.19 5.14
N PHE A 273 -8.29 20.34 4.14
CA PHE A 273 -7.82 20.53 2.76
C PHE A 273 -8.96 20.61 1.74
N LEU A 274 -10.14 20.07 2.07
CA LEU A 274 -11.34 20.12 1.23
C LEU A 274 -12.57 20.03 2.13
N LEU A 275 -13.64 20.77 1.82
CA LEU A 275 -14.87 20.75 2.59
C LEU A 275 -16.10 21.04 1.71
N GLY A 276 -17.10 20.16 1.77
CA GLY A 276 -18.44 20.36 1.21
C GLY A 276 -18.59 20.19 -0.30
N ASP A 277 -17.49 20.20 -1.06
CA ASP A 277 -17.53 20.22 -2.53
C ASP A 277 -17.39 18.82 -3.12
N VAL A 278 -18.52 18.24 -3.54
CA VAL A 278 -18.62 16.90 -4.10
C VAL A 278 -17.89 16.76 -5.44
N GLU A 279 -17.91 17.79 -6.28
CA GLU A 279 -17.27 17.73 -7.59
C GLU A 279 -15.75 17.71 -7.45
N LEU A 280 -15.21 18.66 -6.67
CA LEU A 280 -13.78 18.67 -6.35
C LEU A 280 -13.42 17.39 -5.57
N GLY A 281 -14.22 16.97 -4.60
CA GLY A 281 -13.97 15.75 -3.83
C GLY A 281 -13.85 14.51 -4.71
N ASN A 282 -14.75 14.34 -5.69
CA ASN A 282 -14.69 13.21 -6.63
C ASN A 282 -13.57 13.35 -7.67
N GLY A 283 -13.15 14.57 -7.99
CA GLY A 283 -12.14 14.88 -9.00
C GLY A 283 -10.70 14.89 -8.47
N TYR A 284 -10.50 15.01 -7.16
CA TYR A 284 -9.22 15.44 -6.62
C TYR A 284 -8.04 14.50 -6.94
N ALA A 285 -8.25 13.18 -7.00
CA ALA A 285 -7.19 12.22 -7.31
C ALA A 285 -6.62 12.43 -8.71
N ALA A 286 -7.50 12.60 -9.71
CA ALA A 286 -7.12 12.88 -11.09
C ALA A 286 -6.65 14.34 -11.26
N GLY A 287 -7.32 15.28 -10.58
CA GLY A 287 -6.99 16.71 -10.61
C GLY A 287 -5.58 17.02 -10.10
N THR A 288 -5.14 16.33 -9.05
CA THR A 288 -3.76 16.44 -8.53
C THR A 288 -2.81 15.39 -9.08
N GLN A 289 -3.29 14.46 -9.93
CA GLN A 289 -2.60 13.24 -10.37
C GLN A 289 -1.98 12.41 -9.23
N SER A 290 -2.58 12.44 -8.04
CA SER A 290 -2.11 11.65 -6.90
C SER A 290 -2.33 10.14 -7.12
N ASP A 291 -3.29 9.76 -7.96
CA ASP A 291 -3.51 8.37 -8.39
C ASP A 291 -2.35 7.83 -9.25
N ALA A 292 -1.73 8.68 -10.06
CA ALA A 292 -0.55 8.35 -10.84
C ALA A 292 0.67 8.17 -9.93
N HIS A 293 0.94 9.11 -9.02
CA HIS A 293 2.10 9.00 -8.12
C HIS A 293 2.00 7.82 -7.13
N THR A 294 0.84 7.60 -6.53
CA THR A 294 0.63 6.38 -5.72
C THR A 294 0.66 5.13 -6.56
N GLY A 295 0.05 5.17 -7.75
CA GLY A 295 0.05 4.06 -8.69
C GLY A 295 1.46 3.61 -9.06
N HIS A 296 2.40 4.54 -9.20
CA HIS A 296 3.81 4.26 -9.45
C HIS A 296 4.47 3.53 -8.27
N GLN A 297 4.25 3.99 -7.03
CA GLN A 297 4.72 3.29 -5.82
C GLN A 297 4.15 1.86 -5.74
N ILE A 298 2.84 1.72 -5.96
CA ILE A 298 2.14 0.43 -5.88
C ILE A 298 2.68 -0.53 -6.94
N LEU A 299 2.76 -0.08 -8.19
CA LEU A 299 3.23 -0.91 -9.30
C LEU A 299 4.67 -1.36 -9.08
N ASN A 300 5.54 -0.47 -8.58
CA ASN A 300 6.90 -0.81 -8.22
C ASN A 300 6.97 -1.88 -7.13
N ARG A 301 6.17 -1.74 -6.06
CA ARG A 301 6.07 -2.78 -5.02
C ARG A 301 5.51 -4.10 -5.57
N CYS A 302 4.54 -4.07 -6.47
CA CYS A 302 4.02 -5.27 -7.14
C CYS A 302 5.11 -5.98 -7.96
N LEU A 303 5.98 -5.22 -8.64
CA LEU A 303 7.14 -5.76 -9.34
C LEU A 303 8.09 -6.46 -8.35
N VAL A 304 8.47 -5.81 -7.25
CA VAL A 304 9.33 -6.40 -6.22
C VAL A 304 8.72 -7.68 -5.63
N LYS A 305 7.42 -7.66 -5.32
CA LYS A 305 6.70 -8.84 -4.82
C LYS A 305 6.73 -10.00 -5.81
N THR A 306 6.64 -9.68 -7.11
CA THR A 306 6.73 -10.67 -8.19
C THR A 306 8.13 -11.24 -8.31
N GLU A 307 9.17 -10.40 -8.23
CA GLU A 307 10.58 -10.85 -8.22
C GLU A 307 10.87 -11.75 -7.02
N PHE A 308 10.35 -11.41 -5.84
CA PHE A 308 10.46 -12.25 -4.65
C PHE A 308 9.80 -13.62 -4.84
N ILE A 309 8.56 -13.67 -5.36
CA ILE A 309 7.86 -14.94 -5.59
C ILE A 309 8.57 -15.78 -6.66
N LEU A 310 9.08 -15.15 -7.72
CA LEU A 310 9.88 -15.85 -8.73
C LEU A 310 11.12 -16.49 -8.10
N GLY A 311 11.88 -15.74 -7.29
CA GLY A 311 13.05 -16.29 -6.60
C GLY A 311 12.70 -17.42 -5.63
N LEU A 312 11.57 -17.31 -4.92
CA LEU A 312 11.05 -18.36 -4.05
C LEU A 312 10.67 -19.63 -4.85
N ALA A 313 9.98 -19.48 -5.98
CA ALA A 313 9.61 -20.59 -6.85
C ALA A 313 10.85 -21.32 -7.37
N ASP A 314 11.86 -20.57 -7.83
CA ASP A 314 13.10 -21.13 -8.36
C ASP A 314 13.88 -21.92 -7.28
N LEU A 315 13.96 -21.37 -6.06
CA LEU A 315 14.55 -22.08 -4.91
C LEU A 315 13.81 -23.38 -4.57
N ILE A 316 12.48 -23.41 -4.67
CA ILE A 316 11.69 -24.65 -4.48
C ILE A 316 12.08 -25.67 -5.55
N VAL A 317 12.20 -25.24 -6.81
CA VAL A 317 12.55 -26.09 -7.94
C VAL A 317 13.94 -26.69 -7.77
N ASP A 318 14.94 -25.89 -7.39
CA ASP A 318 16.30 -26.36 -7.10
C ASP A 318 16.34 -27.31 -5.90
N THR A 319 15.59 -26.99 -4.85
CA THR A 319 15.52 -27.81 -3.63
C THR A 319 14.92 -29.18 -3.90
N LEU A 320 13.90 -29.26 -4.77
CA LEU A 320 13.25 -30.52 -5.13
C LEU A 320 13.90 -31.22 -6.34
N GLY A 321 14.85 -30.59 -7.01
CA GLY A 321 15.46 -31.13 -8.25
C GLY A 321 14.47 -31.25 -9.41
N SER A 322 13.38 -30.47 -9.41
CA SER A 322 12.26 -30.63 -10.34
C SER A 322 12.41 -29.81 -11.63
N GLY A 323 13.53 -29.13 -11.83
CA GLY A 323 13.73 -28.17 -12.93
C GLY A 323 13.77 -28.77 -14.33
N SER A 324 13.94 -30.09 -14.47
CA SER A 324 13.88 -30.80 -15.75
C SER A 324 12.45 -31.15 -16.18
N ILE A 325 11.46 -30.97 -15.30
CA ILE A 325 10.08 -31.36 -15.53
C ILE A 325 9.35 -30.27 -16.34
N PRO A 326 8.77 -30.58 -17.52
CA PRO A 326 8.21 -29.56 -18.41
C PRO A 326 7.12 -28.66 -17.79
N HIS A 327 6.19 -29.22 -17.00
CA HIS A 327 5.13 -28.42 -16.39
C HIS A 327 5.65 -27.49 -15.27
N VAL A 328 6.77 -27.85 -14.62
CA VAL A 328 7.46 -26.97 -13.66
C VAL A 328 8.10 -25.80 -14.40
N GLN A 329 8.77 -26.07 -15.52
CA GLN A 329 9.36 -25.03 -16.37
C GLN A 329 8.30 -24.06 -16.91
N GLU A 330 7.14 -24.57 -17.33
CA GLU A 330 6.00 -23.76 -17.78
C GLU A 330 5.53 -22.80 -16.67
N GLN A 331 5.35 -23.30 -15.45
CA GLN A 331 4.93 -22.50 -14.30
C GLN A 331 5.94 -21.41 -13.93
N VAL A 332 7.24 -21.73 -13.92
CA VAL A 332 8.29 -20.73 -13.67
C VAL A 332 8.36 -19.71 -14.82
N ALA A 333 8.20 -20.14 -16.07
CA ALA A 333 8.14 -19.24 -17.23
C ALA A 333 6.96 -18.25 -17.16
N GLU A 334 5.82 -18.68 -16.61
CA GLU A 334 4.68 -17.81 -16.33
C GLU A 334 5.05 -16.67 -15.35
N LEU A 335 5.79 -17.00 -14.27
CA LEU A 335 6.27 -16.02 -13.30
C LEU A 335 7.27 -15.02 -13.93
N ILE A 336 8.21 -15.51 -14.74
CA ILE A 336 9.18 -14.69 -15.48
C ILE A 336 8.46 -13.70 -16.39
N THR A 337 7.47 -14.18 -17.15
CA THR A 337 6.69 -13.35 -18.07
C THR A 337 5.91 -12.27 -17.31
N ASN A 338 5.26 -12.63 -16.20
CA ASN A 338 4.55 -11.67 -15.35
C ASN A 338 5.50 -10.58 -14.80
N ARG A 339 6.69 -10.97 -14.35
CA ARG A 339 7.75 -10.04 -13.89
C ARG A 339 8.12 -9.04 -14.98
N ASP A 340 8.37 -9.51 -16.20
CA ASP A 340 8.81 -8.66 -17.30
C ASP A 340 7.70 -7.72 -17.80
N VAL A 341 6.44 -8.15 -17.78
CA VAL A 341 5.28 -7.28 -18.07
C VAL A 341 5.20 -6.14 -17.05
N LEU A 342 5.31 -6.43 -15.75
CA LEU A 342 5.27 -5.39 -14.71
C LEU A 342 6.46 -4.43 -14.83
N ARG A 343 7.66 -4.96 -15.12
CA ARG A 343 8.86 -4.13 -15.36
C ARG A 343 8.65 -3.20 -16.55
N ALA A 344 8.06 -3.69 -17.64
CA ALA A 344 7.74 -2.87 -18.80
C ALA A 344 6.74 -1.75 -18.45
N CYS A 345 5.70 -2.05 -17.67
CA CYS A 345 4.75 -1.02 -17.20
C CYS A 345 5.42 0.06 -16.34
N VAL A 346 6.34 -0.32 -15.43
CA VAL A 346 7.09 0.66 -14.62
C VAL A 346 7.94 1.57 -15.51
N ARG A 347 8.67 0.99 -16.46
CA ARG A 347 9.52 1.75 -17.39
C ARG A 347 8.71 2.69 -18.28
N ALA A 348 7.59 2.22 -18.83
CA ALA A 348 6.71 3.05 -19.65
C ALA A 348 6.11 4.21 -18.84
N ALA A 349 5.70 3.96 -17.59
CA ALA A 349 5.20 5.01 -16.71
C ALA A 349 6.20 6.16 -16.48
N GLU A 350 7.49 5.84 -16.45
CA GLU A 350 8.57 6.82 -16.29
C GLU A 350 8.97 7.48 -17.63
N ALA A 351 9.09 6.69 -18.70
CA ALA A 351 9.50 7.17 -20.01
C ALA A 351 8.47 8.11 -20.66
N ASP A 352 7.19 7.81 -20.45
CA ASP A 352 6.06 8.59 -20.98
C ASP A 352 5.53 9.62 -19.97
N ALA A 353 6.28 9.87 -18.88
CA ALA A 353 5.91 10.86 -17.87
C ALA A 353 5.81 12.27 -18.48
N THR A 354 4.87 13.06 -17.98
CA THR A 354 4.61 14.42 -18.48
C THR A 354 4.47 15.42 -17.35
N MET A 355 4.78 16.68 -17.66
CA MET A 355 4.56 17.77 -16.75
C MET A 355 3.06 18.04 -16.61
N ASN A 356 2.57 18.07 -15.37
CA ASN A 356 1.18 18.40 -15.10
C ASN A 356 0.92 19.91 -15.14
N GLN A 357 -0.35 20.30 -15.07
CA GLN A 357 -0.77 21.71 -15.09
C GLN A 357 -0.22 22.56 -13.93
N TYR A 358 0.30 21.93 -12.87
CA TYR A 358 0.91 22.58 -11.70
C TYR A 358 2.45 22.53 -11.74
N GLY A 359 3.05 22.07 -12.84
CA GLY A 359 4.50 22.01 -13.01
C GLY A 359 5.17 20.85 -12.27
N MET A 360 4.44 19.79 -11.89
CA MET A 360 4.99 18.56 -11.32
C MET A 360 5.12 17.48 -12.39
N MET A 361 6.28 16.82 -12.46
CA MET A 361 6.50 15.69 -13.37
C MET A 361 5.70 14.49 -12.87
N SER A 362 4.74 14.03 -13.66
CA SER A 362 3.79 12.99 -13.27
C SER A 362 3.93 11.77 -14.17
N PRO A 363 3.98 10.55 -13.60
CA PRO A 363 4.16 9.33 -14.39
C PRO A 363 2.93 9.05 -15.27
N ASP A 364 3.11 8.33 -16.38
CA ASP A 364 1.99 7.94 -17.23
C ASP A 364 1.03 7.01 -16.48
N VAL A 365 -0.22 7.46 -16.37
CA VAL A 365 -1.25 6.77 -15.60
C VAL A 365 -1.76 5.51 -16.32
N ASN A 366 -1.64 5.42 -17.64
CA ASN A 366 -2.17 4.30 -18.41
C ASN A 366 -1.32 3.04 -18.24
N ALA A 367 0.02 3.16 -18.33
CA ALA A 367 0.96 2.09 -18.05
C ALA A 367 0.79 1.58 -16.61
N ILE A 368 0.63 2.50 -15.65
CA ILE A 368 0.34 2.20 -14.26
C ILE A 368 -0.96 1.40 -14.11
N ARG A 369 -2.04 1.88 -14.72
CA ARG A 369 -3.36 1.23 -14.65
C ARG A 369 -3.32 -0.16 -15.27
N ALA A 370 -2.63 -0.36 -16.37
CA ALA A 370 -2.48 -1.64 -17.04
C ALA A 370 -1.84 -2.68 -16.09
N GLY A 371 -0.64 -2.38 -15.57
CA GLY A 371 0.09 -3.29 -14.67
C GLY A 371 -0.66 -3.57 -13.37
N ARG A 372 -1.23 -2.53 -12.74
CA ARG A 372 -1.99 -2.71 -11.47
C ARG A 372 -3.25 -3.54 -11.65
N THR A 373 -3.97 -3.34 -12.75
CA THR A 373 -5.23 -4.05 -13.00
C THR A 373 -4.99 -5.54 -13.18
N ILE A 374 -3.99 -5.92 -13.99
CA ILE A 374 -3.69 -7.33 -14.23
C ILE A 374 -3.05 -7.99 -12.99
N PHE A 375 -2.25 -7.25 -12.23
CA PHE A 375 -1.58 -7.77 -11.05
C PHE A 375 -2.55 -8.34 -10.01
N GLY A 376 -3.46 -7.52 -9.50
CA GLY A 376 -4.40 -7.94 -8.45
C GLY A 376 -5.50 -8.89 -8.94
N ARG A 377 -5.89 -8.76 -10.22
CA ARG A 377 -6.99 -9.53 -10.79
C ARG A 377 -6.61 -10.97 -11.12
N SER A 378 -5.44 -11.19 -11.71
CA SER A 378 -5.05 -12.50 -12.24
C SER A 378 -3.65 -12.91 -11.82
N MET A 379 -2.64 -12.02 -11.88
CA MET A 379 -1.26 -12.44 -11.66
C MET A 379 -1.00 -12.89 -10.22
N TYR A 380 -1.31 -12.06 -9.20
CA TYR A 380 -0.96 -12.39 -7.82
C TYR A 380 -1.67 -13.64 -7.27
N PRO A 381 -2.99 -13.83 -7.47
CA PRO A 381 -3.65 -15.09 -7.10
C PRO A 381 -3.02 -16.31 -7.79
N ARG A 382 -2.64 -16.17 -9.07
CA ARG A 382 -2.01 -17.24 -9.84
C ARG A 382 -0.57 -17.51 -9.42
N MET A 383 0.19 -16.49 -9.03
CA MET A 383 1.51 -16.64 -8.42
C MET A 383 1.44 -17.46 -7.13
N VAL A 384 0.44 -17.19 -6.28
CA VAL A 384 0.19 -17.97 -5.07
C VAL A 384 -0.17 -19.41 -5.41
N GLU A 385 -1.04 -19.63 -6.39
CA GLU A 385 -1.38 -20.98 -6.87
C GLU A 385 -0.16 -21.72 -7.42
N ILE A 386 0.73 -21.07 -8.17
CA ILE A 386 1.97 -21.68 -8.67
C ILE A 386 2.86 -22.15 -7.52
N ILE A 387 3.01 -21.36 -6.43
CA ILE A 387 3.74 -21.81 -5.25
C ILE A 387 3.09 -23.06 -4.61
N GLN A 388 1.76 -23.12 -4.59
CA GLN A 388 1.05 -24.32 -4.10
C GLN A 388 1.32 -25.54 -4.99
N LEU A 389 1.31 -25.36 -6.31
CA LEU A 389 1.53 -26.43 -7.28
C LEU A 389 2.99 -26.91 -7.30
N LEU A 390 3.96 -26.01 -7.09
CA LEU A 390 5.38 -26.37 -6.98
C LEU A 390 5.67 -27.05 -5.63
N GLY A 391 5.08 -26.56 -4.54
CA GLY A 391 5.32 -27.07 -3.19
C GLY A 391 4.55 -28.36 -2.83
N THR A 392 3.38 -28.59 -3.44
CA THR A 392 2.51 -29.76 -3.26
C THR A 392 2.34 -30.20 -1.80
N GLY A 393 2.47 -31.50 -1.51
CA GLY A 393 2.41 -32.05 -0.15
C GLY A 393 3.57 -31.59 0.75
N GLY A 394 4.65 -31.06 0.18
CA GLY A 394 5.74 -30.45 0.94
C GLY A 394 5.30 -29.24 1.76
N LEU A 395 4.23 -28.56 1.38
CA LEU A 395 3.63 -27.47 2.15
C LEU A 395 2.78 -27.96 3.33
N MET A 396 2.47 -29.26 3.40
CA MET A 396 1.70 -29.86 4.51
C MET A 396 2.62 -30.63 5.45
N ALA A 397 3.65 -31.27 4.92
CA ALA A 397 4.70 -31.93 5.68
C ALA A 397 5.77 -30.90 6.09
N LEU A 398 5.46 -30.09 7.11
CA LEU A 398 6.36 -29.05 7.64
C LEU A 398 6.69 -29.29 9.11
N PRO A 399 7.92 -29.73 9.45
CA PRO A 399 8.35 -29.77 10.84
C PRO A 399 8.48 -28.34 11.37
N ALA A 400 8.00 -28.09 12.59
CA ALA A 400 8.23 -26.83 13.26
C ALA A 400 9.70 -26.72 13.69
N GLU A 401 10.18 -25.48 13.89
CA GLU A 401 11.56 -25.22 14.33
C GLU A 401 11.97 -26.04 15.56
N ALA A 402 11.06 -26.18 16.53
CA ALA A 402 11.33 -26.90 17.77
C ALA A 402 11.36 -28.44 17.59
N ASP A 403 10.80 -28.97 16.50
CA ASP A 403 10.75 -30.43 16.29
C ASP A 403 12.14 -31.01 16.01
N PHE A 404 13.04 -30.21 15.43
CA PHE A 404 14.45 -30.57 15.20
C PHE A 404 15.22 -30.87 16.48
N GLU A 405 14.84 -30.24 17.60
CA GLU A 405 15.47 -30.43 18.92
C GLU A 405 14.74 -31.49 19.76
N SER A 406 13.67 -32.09 19.22
CA SER A 406 12.87 -33.10 19.91
C SER A 406 13.43 -34.52 19.72
N GLY A 407 12.82 -35.50 20.38
CA GLY A 407 13.23 -36.91 20.27
C GLY A 407 13.12 -37.51 18.86
N ILE A 408 12.37 -36.87 17.95
CA ILE A 408 12.24 -37.29 16.53
C ILE A 408 13.12 -36.46 15.57
N GLY A 409 13.96 -35.58 16.12
CA GLY A 409 14.90 -34.75 15.36
C GLY A 409 15.77 -35.56 14.39
N PRO A 410 16.38 -36.70 14.79
CA PRO A 410 17.17 -37.53 13.89
C PRO A 410 16.39 -38.03 12.67
N GLU A 411 15.12 -38.43 12.84
CA GLU A 411 14.24 -38.84 11.75
C GLU A 411 13.88 -37.65 10.84
N ILE A 412 13.67 -36.46 11.40
CA ILE A 412 13.44 -35.26 10.60
C ILE A 412 14.67 -34.98 9.72
N GLU A 413 15.86 -34.95 10.31
CA GLU A 413 17.11 -34.72 9.58
C GLU A 413 17.32 -35.75 8.47
N GLN A 414 16.99 -37.02 8.72
CA GLN A 414 17.12 -38.08 7.73
C GLN A 414 16.08 -38.00 6.60
N TYR A 415 14.80 -37.81 6.93
CA TYR A 415 13.71 -38.00 5.96
C TYR A 415 13.26 -36.71 5.28
N PHE A 416 13.61 -35.54 5.80
CA PHE A 416 13.28 -34.24 5.20
C PHE A 416 14.45 -33.60 4.44
N ALA A 417 15.66 -34.16 4.48
CA ALA A 417 16.73 -33.71 3.59
C ALA A 417 16.42 -34.04 2.12
N THR A 418 16.97 -33.25 1.20
CA THR A 418 16.99 -33.56 -0.24
C THR A 418 18.43 -33.78 -0.69
N ASP A 419 18.62 -34.19 -1.95
CA ASP A 419 19.96 -34.30 -2.54
C ASP A 419 20.69 -32.94 -2.61
N SER A 420 19.95 -31.82 -2.53
CA SER A 420 20.48 -30.46 -2.68
C SER A 420 20.52 -29.64 -1.40
N THR A 421 19.82 -30.04 -0.32
CA THR A 421 19.80 -29.27 0.94
C THR A 421 19.47 -30.14 2.15
N ASP A 422 19.87 -29.68 3.35
CA ASP A 422 19.53 -30.35 4.60
C ASP A 422 18.05 -30.14 4.99
N ALA A 423 17.58 -30.94 5.95
CA ALA A 423 16.18 -30.91 6.36
C ALA A 423 15.76 -29.55 6.93
N ARG A 424 16.67 -28.86 7.64
CA ARG A 424 16.38 -27.61 8.33
C ARG A 424 16.24 -26.45 7.34
N ASP A 425 17.12 -26.36 6.37
CA ASP A 425 17.07 -25.33 5.34
C ASP A 425 15.92 -25.57 4.35
N ARG A 426 15.62 -26.85 4.01
CA ARG A 426 14.38 -27.19 3.31
C ARG A 426 13.15 -26.72 4.09
N ALA A 427 13.08 -27.01 5.39
CA ALA A 427 11.95 -26.61 6.21
C ALA A 427 11.78 -25.09 6.28
N LYS A 428 12.87 -24.31 6.41
CA LYS A 428 12.82 -22.84 6.33
C LYS A 428 12.20 -22.35 5.03
N LEU A 429 12.69 -22.86 3.90
CA LEU A 429 12.20 -22.48 2.57
C LEU A 429 10.71 -22.81 2.42
N PHE A 430 10.30 -23.99 2.87
CA PHE A 430 8.92 -24.43 2.72
C PHE A 430 7.95 -23.77 3.72
N HIS A 431 8.40 -23.36 4.91
CA HIS A 431 7.63 -22.45 5.77
C HIS A 431 7.43 -21.09 5.12
N LEU A 432 8.43 -20.56 4.39
CA LEU A 432 8.28 -19.35 3.60
C LEU A 432 7.26 -19.53 2.46
N ALA A 433 7.36 -20.63 1.73
CA ALA A 433 6.40 -20.98 0.68
C ALA A 433 4.97 -21.12 1.21
N TRP A 434 4.80 -21.76 2.37
CA TRP A 434 3.52 -21.90 3.05
C TRP A 434 2.97 -20.55 3.53
N ASP A 435 3.81 -19.67 4.08
CA ASP A 435 3.36 -18.36 4.55
C ASP A 435 3.05 -17.38 3.38
N VAL A 436 3.61 -17.64 2.19
CA VAL A 436 3.22 -16.97 0.94
C VAL A 436 1.89 -17.48 0.40
N SER A 437 1.54 -18.75 0.62
CA SER A 437 0.50 -19.40 -0.19
C SER A 437 -0.65 -20.10 0.55
N CYS A 438 -0.52 -20.38 1.84
CA CYS A 438 -1.48 -21.18 2.60
C CYS A 438 -1.95 -20.52 3.91
N SER A 439 -1.13 -19.66 4.50
CA SER A 439 -1.43 -19.05 5.80
C SER A 439 -2.58 -18.04 5.78
N ALA A 440 -3.09 -17.67 6.96
CA ALA A 440 -4.05 -16.56 7.08
C ALA A 440 -3.46 -15.23 6.56
N PHE A 441 -2.16 -15.03 6.74
CA PHE A 441 -1.43 -13.89 6.17
C PHE A 441 -1.47 -13.93 4.63
N SER A 442 -1.20 -15.08 4.01
CA SER A 442 -1.34 -15.26 2.55
C SER A 442 -2.75 -14.95 2.06
N GLY A 443 -3.78 -15.50 2.72
CA GLY A 443 -5.18 -15.24 2.39
C GLY A 443 -5.52 -13.74 2.43
N ARG A 444 -5.04 -13.03 3.45
CA ARG A 444 -5.15 -11.56 3.53
C ARG A 444 -4.43 -10.88 2.38
N GLN A 445 -3.21 -11.29 2.06
CA GLN A 445 -2.44 -10.71 0.95
C GLN A 445 -3.15 -10.90 -0.39
N VAL A 446 -3.73 -12.07 -0.68
CA VAL A 446 -4.49 -12.30 -1.92
C VAL A 446 -5.72 -11.40 -1.99
N LEU A 447 -6.48 -11.28 -0.90
CA LEU A 447 -7.64 -10.39 -0.85
C LEU A 447 -7.22 -8.93 -0.98
N TYR A 448 -6.13 -8.55 -0.31
CA TYR A 448 -5.56 -7.22 -0.34
C TYR A 448 -5.19 -6.82 -1.76
N GLU A 449 -4.37 -7.60 -2.47
CA GLU A 449 -3.95 -7.25 -3.84
C GLU A 449 -5.14 -7.21 -4.80
N ARG A 450 -6.11 -8.11 -4.62
CA ARG A 450 -7.33 -8.16 -5.46
C ARG A 450 -8.19 -6.90 -5.32
N MET A 451 -8.29 -6.37 -4.10
CA MET A 451 -9.22 -5.29 -3.76
C MET A 451 -8.53 -3.95 -3.49
N PHE A 452 -7.19 -3.90 -3.52
CA PHE A 452 -6.39 -2.70 -3.25
C PHE A 452 -6.88 -1.51 -4.07
N GLY A 453 -7.01 -1.71 -5.37
CA GLY A 453 -7.45 -0.68 -6.31
C GLY A 453 -8.94 -0.38 -6.27
N GLY A 454 -9.70 -0.95 -5.33
CA GLY A 454 -11.16 -1.00 -5.36
C GLY A 454 -11.70 -2.20 -6.15
N ASN A 455 -13.01 -2.19 -6.40
CA ASN A 455 -13.69 -3.28 -7.08
C ASN A 455 -13.17 -3.43 -8.55
N PRO A 456 -12.67 -4.61 -8.96
CA PRO A 456 -12.12 -4.82 -10.30
C PRO A 456 -13.10 -4.55 -11.45
N VAL A 457 -14.40 -4.78 -11.24
CA VAL A 457 -15.44 -4.49 -12.23
C VAL A 457 -15.64 -2.99 -12.37
N ARG A 458 -15.73 -2.25 -11.24
CA ARG A 458 -15.80 -0.78 -11.27
C ARG A 458 -14.59 -0.19 -11.99
N ASN A 459 -13.39 -0.67 -11.70
CA ASN A 459 -12.16 -0.22 -12.37
C ASN A 459 -12.19 -0.50 -13.88
N SER A 460 -12.73 -1.65 -14.30
CA SER A 460 -12.89 -1.98 -15.72
C SER A 460 -13.88 -1.04 -16.42
N ILE A 461 -14.98 -0.69 -15.75
CA ILE A 461 -15.97 0.27 -16.25
C ILE A 461 -15.33 1.66 -16.38
N THR A 462 -14.62 2.13 -15.36
CA THR A 462 -13.91 3.42 -15.38
C THR A 462 -12.89 3.46 -16.51
N LEU A 463 -12.11 2.40 -16.72
CA LEU A 463 -11.16 2.31 -17.82
C LEU A 463 -11.88 2.39 -19.18
N PHE A 464 -12.97 1.64 -19.36
CA PHE A 464 -13.74 1.66 -20.60
C PHE A 464 -14.32 3.06 -20.92
N GLN A 465 -14.77 3.77 -19.89
CA GLN A 465 -15.36 5.11 -20.03
C GLN A 465 -14.32 6.19 -20.31
N ASN A 466 -13.16 6.13 -19.64
CA ASN A 466 -12.19 7.23 -19.64
C ASN A 466 -11.04 7.07 -20.63
N TYR A 467 -10.82 5.88 -21.20
CA TYR A 467 -9.74 5.67 -22.17
C TYR A 467 -10.11 6.26 -23.54
N ASP A 468 -9.27 7.13 -24.07
CA ASP A 468 -9.49 7.73 -25.39
C ASP A 468 -9.28 6.70 -26.50
N LYS A 469 -10.39 6.30 -27.11
CA LYS A 469 -10.44 5.32 -28.20
C LYS A 469 -10.55 6.00 -29.58
N ALA A 470 -10.68 7.32 -29.65
CA ALA A 470 -10.93 8.03 -30.90
C ALA A 470 -9.79 7.88 -31.92
N PRO A 471 -8.49 7.99 -31.54
CA PRO A 471 -7.39 7.85 -32.50
C PRO A 471 -7.36 6.48 -33.17
N PHE A 472 -7.62 5.40 -32.43
CA PHE A 472 -7.61 4.04 -32.97
C PHE A 472 -8.81 3.77 -33.89
N LYS A 473 -10.00 4.26 -33.51
CA LYS A 473 -11.19 4.18 -34.37
C LYS A 473 -10.97 4.92 -35.70
N GLN A 474 -10.27 6.05 -35.65
CA GLN A 474 -9.99 6.84 -36.84
C GLN A 474 -9.08 6.09 -37.81
N LYS A 475 -8.01 5.45 -37.33
CA LYS A 475 -7.15 4.59 -38.17
C LYS A 475 -7.90 3.46 -38.86
N VAL A 476 -8.84 2.81 -38.16
CA VAL A 476 -9.68 1.75 -38.75
C VAL A 476 -10.60 2.32 -39.82
N ARG A 477 -11.19 3.51 -39.61
CA ARG A 477 -12.04 4.16 -40.61
C ARG A 477 -11.25 4.57 -41.85
N GLU A 478 -10.03 5.06 -41.67
CA GLU A 478 -9.11 5.39 -42.75
C GLU A 478 -8.77 4.14 -43.57
N PHE A 479 -8.43 3.04 -42.91
CA PHE A 479 -8.19 1.75 -43.57
C PHE A 479 -9.41 1.26 -44.36
N LEU A 480 -10.63 1.39 -43.81
CA LEU A 480 -11.86 0.99 -44.50
C LEU A 480 -12.22 1.90 -45.69
N ALA A 481 -11.75 3.15 -45.68
CA ALA A 481 -11.98 4.12 -46.75
C ALA A 481 -10.90 4.06 -47.84
N ASP A 482 -9.78 3.37 -47.60
CA ASP A 482 -8.70 3.18 -48.55
C ASP A 482 -9.08 2.06 -49.54
N GLU A 483 -9.75 2.45 -50.63
CA GLU A 483 -10.07 1.55 -51.75
C GLU A 483 -8.88 1.38 -52.72
N ASP A 484 -7.81 2.15 -52.54
CA ASP A 484 -6.67 2.25 -53.46
C ASP A 484 -5.43 1.45 -52.97
N TRP A 485 -5.55 0.71 -51.86
CA TRP A 485 -4.46 -0.14 -51.37
C TRP A 485 -4.20 -1.31 -52.34
N PRO A 486 -2.97 -1.46 -52.87
CA PRO A 486 -2.64 -2.38 -53.96
C PRO A 486 -2.71 -3.87 -53.62
#